data_AF-A0A1N7KTE4-F1
#
_entry.id   AF-A0A1N7KTE4-F1
#
_cell.length_a   1.000
_cell.length_b   1.000
_cell.length_c   1.000
_cell.angle_alpha   90.00
_cell.angle_beta   90.00
_cell.angle_gamma   90.00
#
_symmetry.space_group_name_H-M   'P 1'
#
loop_
_entity.id
_entity.type
_entity.pdbx_description
1 polymer ?
#
loop_
_entity_poly.entity_id
_entity_poly.type
_entity_poly.pdbx_seq_one_letter_code
_entity_poly.pdbx_strand_id
1 'polypeptide(L)'
;MKVISLDDYREKDGLNGELRKDEYGYEYCFAEGYEEWYDHFRCEAVEIGDVFANMLEFGKKRTFVSILFSKEWTVPEVVNWLRTYTIHVGESPAQGMVEFEEVLSYRGIPVILGEKGRGTLEFDAGVLDEITDYYEHHHVIRNSANYEEVEWPEKDDALDVEYPGVADDE
;
A
#
# COMPACT_ATOMS: atom_id res chain seq x y z
N MET A 1 -9.96 8.12 26.06
CA MET A 1 -9.79 7.51 24.73
C MET A 1 -9.45 8.66 23.81
N LYS A 2 -8.20 8.75 23.37
CA LYS A 2 -7.69 9.94 22.69
C LYS A 2 -7.34 9.54 21.27
N VAL A 3 -8.40 9.30 20.49
CA VAL A 3 -8.36 9.18 19.03
C VAL A 3 -7.41 10.23 18.48
N ILE A 4 -6.24 9.79 17.99
CA ILE A 4 -5.26 10.67 17.35
C ILE A 4 -5.72 10.80 15.90
N SER A 5 -6.41 11.91 15.64
CA SER A 5 -6.85 12.24 14.30
C SER A 5 -5.65 12.33 13.36
N LEU A 6 -5.78 11.74 12.17
CA LEU A 6 -4.84 11.82 11.04
C LEU A 6 -4.51 13.27 10.63
N ASP A 7 -5.23 14.27 11.15
CA ASP A 7 -5.11 15.68 10.80
C ASP A 7 -3.67 16.22 10.93
N ASP A 8 -2.90 15.77 11.92
CA ASP A 8 -1.51 16.24 12.13
C ASP A 8 -0.52 15.73 11.04
N TYR A 9 -0.81 14.58 10.42
CA TYR A 9 0.01 13.99 9.34
C TYR A 9 -0.53 14.31 7.94
N ARG A 10 -1.86 14.49 7.80
CA ARG A 10 -2.57 14.89 6.58
C ARG A 10 -2.09 16.22 6.03
N GLU A 11 -1.93 17.23 6.90
CA GLU A 11 -1.54 18.58 6.47
C GLU A 11 -0.09 18.69 6.01
N LYS A 12 0.79 17.76 6.42
CA LYS A 12 2.24 17.87 6.21
C LYS A 12 2.80 16.91 5.17
N ASP A 13 2.32 15.67 5.12
CA ASP A 13 2.90 14.60 4.29
C ASP A 13 1.96 14.14 3.15
N GLY A 14 0.77 14.74 3.03
CA GLY A 14 -0.18 14.43 1.96
C GLY A 14 -0.82 13.03 2.05
N LEU A 15 -0.68 12.37 3.20
CA LEU A 15 -1.32 11.09 3.50
C LEU A 15 -2.80 11.32 3.80
N ASN A 16 -3.69 10.85 2.92
CA ASN A 16 -5.13 11.08 2.99
C ASN A 16 -5.94 9.84 3.40
N GLY A 17 -5.27 8.77 3.82
CA GLY A 17 -5.88 7.49 4.16
C GLY A 17 -5.90 7.19 5.66
N GLU A 18 -6.54 6.07 6.03
CA GLU A 18 -6.67 5.58 7.41
C GLU A 18 -5.71 4.42 7.68
N LEU A 19 -4.95 4.48 8.78
CA LEU A 19 -4.17 3.33 9.24
C LEU A 19 -4.96 2.57 10.32
N ARG A 20 -5.18 1.28 10.07
CA ARG A 20 -5.85 0.36 10.98
C ARG A 20 -5.00 -0.88 11.21
N LYS A 21 -5.29 -1.63 12.28
CA LYS A 21 -4.55 -2.84 12.66
C LYS A 21 -5.48 -4.00 12.95
N ASP A 22 -5.07 -5.20 12.60
CA ASP A 22 -5.68 -6.46 13.00
C ASP A 22 -4.62 -7.44 13.55
N GLU A 23 -4.99 -8.71 13.75
CA GLU A 23 -4.06 -9.76 14.21
C GLU A 23 -2.96 -10.11 13.19
N TYR A 24 -3.13 -9.72 11.93
CA TYR A 24 -2.23 -10.04 10.82
C TYR A 24 -1.25 -8.90 10.51
N GLY A 25 -1.55 -7.67 10.92
CA GLY A 25 -0.65 -6.53 10.80
C GLY A 25 -1.36 -5.20 10.66
N TYR A 26 -0.80 -4.32 9.85
CA TYR A 26 -1.32 -2.98 9.59
C TYR A 26 -1.92 -2.89 8.19
N GLU A 27 -2.90 -2.01 8.04
CA GLU A 27 -3.46 -1.67 6.74
C GLU A 27 -3.64 -0.16 6.62
N TYR A 28 -3.06 0.41 5.58
CA TYR A 28 -3.27 1.80 5.20
C TYR A 28 -4.31 1.89 4.08
N CYS A 29 -5.50 2.35 4.39
CA CYS A 29 -6.65 2.47 3.49
C CYS A 29 -6.70 3.85 2.85
N PHE A 30 -6.55 3.94 1.53
CA PHE A 30 -6.74 5.21 0.80
C PHE A 30 -8.22 5.56 0.62
N ALA A 31 -9.08 4.54 0.71
CA ALA A 31 -10.49 4.59 0.45
C ALA A 31 -11.25 4.15 1.71
N GLU A 32 -11.73 5.11 2.51
CA GLU A 32 -12.48 4.79 3.73
C GLU A 32 -13.74 3.97 3.42
N GLY A 33 -13.94 2.89 4.17
CA GLY A 33 -15.09 1.99 4.03
C GLY A 33 -15.23 1.35 2.66
N TYR A 34 -14.13 1.10 1.93
CA TYR A 34 -14.17 0.50 0.59
C TYR A 34 -14.89 -0.85 0.55
N GLU A 35 -14.95 -1.54 1.68
CA GLU A 35 -15.66 -2.80 1.86
C GLU A 35 -17.19 -2.64 1.83
N GLU A 36 -17.68 -1.44 2.04
CA GLU A 36 -19.11 -1.13 1.96
C GLU A 36 -19.52 -0.57 0.60
N TRP A 37 -18.56 -0.29 -0.28
CA TRP A 37 -18.84 0.33 -1.58
C TRP A 37 -19.67 -0.57 -2.50
N TYR A 38 -19.58 -1.89 -2.32
CA TYR A 38 -20.29 -2.87 -3.14
C TYR A 38 -20.81 -4.03 -2.30
N ASP A 39 -22.05 -4.45 -2.55
CA ASP A 39 -22.67 -5.63 -1.89
C ASP A 39 -21.87 -6.93 -2.14
N HIS A 40 -21.17 -6.98 -3.27
CA HIS A 40 -20.29 -8.08 -3.67
C HIS A 40 -19.04 -7.51 -4.34
N PHE A 41 -17.89 -7.66 -3.67
CA PHE A 41 -16.57 -7.35 -4.23
C PHE A 41 -15.60 -8.49 -3.93
N ARG A 42 -14.53 -8.56 -4.71
CA ARG A 42 -13.38 -9.43 -4.46
C ARG A 42 -12.17 -8.54 -4.22
N CYS A 43 -11.57 -8.65 -3.05
CA CYS A 43 -10.26 -8.08 -2.78
C CYS A 43 -9.18 -9.12 -3.08
N GLU A 44 -8.16 -8.66 -3.80
CA GLU A 44 -6.96 -9.43 -4.10
C GLU A 44 -5.75 -8.65 -3.58
N ALA A 45 -4.92 -9.34 -2.81
CA ALA A 45 -3.65 -8.82 -2.33
C ALA A 45 -2.54 -9.27 -3.30
N VAL A 46 -1.73 -8.33 -3.77
CA VAL A 46 -0.53 -8.59 -4.59
C VAL A 46 0.67 -8.12 -3.80
N GLU A 47 1.62 -9.01 -3.51
CA GLU A 47 2.87 -8.61 -2.87
C GLU A 47 3.72 -7.83 -3.89
N ILE A 48 4.36 -6.77 -3.39
CA ILE A 48 5.27 -5.94 -4.16
C ILE A 48 6.24 -5.29 -3.16
N GLY A 49 7.54 -5.52 -3.35
CA GLY A 49 8.54 -5.33 -2.31
C GLY A 49 8.16 -6.09 -1.03
N ASP A 50 8.18 -5.39 0.10
CA ASP A 50 7.89 -5.97 1.42
C ASP A 50 6.43 -5.75 1.91
N VAL A 51 5.53 -5.33 1.01
CA VAL A 51 4.14 -4.99 1.33
C VAL A 51 3.17 -5.69 0.38
N PHE A 52 1.87 -5.67 0.71
CA PHE A 52 0.82 -6.13 -0.22
C PHE A 52 -0.07 -4.98 -0.67
N ALA A 53 -0.22 -4.83 -1.97
CA ALA A 53 -1.19 -3.96 -2.60
C ALA A 53 -2.56 -4.64 -2.67
N ASN A 54 -3.55 -4.10 -1.97
CA ASN A 54 -4.92 -4.57 -2.07
C ASN A 54 -5.66 -3.88 -3.22
N MET A 55 -6.18 -4.71 -4.12
CA MET A 55 -7.01 -4.29 -5.23
C MET A 55 -8.43 -4.82 -5.07
N LEU A 56 -9.40 -3.93 -5.19
CA LEU A 56 -10.81 -4.27 -5.27
C LEU A 56 -11.18 -4.49 -6.74
N GLU A 57 -11.71 -5.66 -7.07
CA GLU A 57 -12.25 -5.98 -8.38
C GLU A 57 -13.78 -5.78 -8.39
N PHE A 58 -14.24 -4.89 -9.28
CA PHE A 58 -15.66 -4.69 -9.58
C PHE A 58 -15.90 -4.72 -11.09
N GLY A 59 -16.48 -5.82 -11.58
CA GLY A 59 -16.73 -6.05 -13.00
C GLY A 59 -15.42 -6.15 -13.79
N LYS A 60 -15.13 -5.14 -14.63
CA LYS A 60 -13.86 -5.06 -15.39
C LYS A 60 -12.88 -4.03 -14.83
N LYS A 61 -13.24 -3.36 -13.73
CA LYS A 61 -12.40 -2.35 -13.11
C LYS A 61 -11.71 -2.93 -11.90
N ARG A 62 -10.43 -2.61 -11.75
CA ARG A 62 -9.69 -2.85 -10.52
C ARG A 62 -9.30 -1.50 -9.94
N THR A 63 -9.45 -1.37 -8.63
CA THR A 63 -9.11 -0.16 -7.90
C THR A 63 -8.18 -0.52 -6.77
N PHE A 64 -7.04 0.14 -6.70
CA PHE A 64 -6.14 0.06 -5.57
C PHE A 64 -6.75 0.78 -4.38
N VAL A 65 -6.97 0.07 -3.27
CA VAL A 65 -7.78 0.56 -2.14
C VAL A 65 -7.00 0.64 -0.83
N SER A 66 -5.99 -0.21 -0.63
CA SER A 66 -5.17 -0.20 0.57
C SER A 66 -3.81 -0.88 0.40
N ILE A 67 -2.92 -0.66 1.36
CA ILE A 67 -1.63 -1.37 1.51
C ILE A 67 -1.65 -2.14 2.81
N LEU A 68 -1.25 -3.40 2.77
CA LEU A 68 -1.06 -4.23 3.95
C LEU A 68 0.42 -4.35 4.29
N PHE A 69 0.71 -4.18 5.57
CA PHE A 69 2.03 -4.40 6.16
C PHE A 69 1.90 -5.57 7.14
N SER A 70 2.90 -6.47 7.16
CA SER A 70 2.88 -7.60 8.08
C SER A 70 2.96 -7.12 9.54
N LYS A 71 2.55 -7.98 10.49
CA LYS A 71 2.63 -7.68 11.93
C LYS A 71 4.03 -7.37 12.47
N GLU A 72 5.07 -7.64 11.70
CA GLU A 72 6.47 -7.38 12.08
C GLU A 72 6.82 -5.90 11.98
N TRP A 73 6.07 -5.16 11.17
CA TRP A 73 6.23 -3.72 11.02
C TRP A 73 5.78 -2.98 12.27
N THR A 74 6.43 -1.86 12.52
CA THR A 74 6.05 -0.87 13.52
C THR A 74 5.37 0.31 12.84
N VAL A 75 4.60 1.07 13.62
CA VAL A 75 3.93 2.27 13.12
C VAL A 75 4.93 3.29 12.51
N PRO A 76 6.09 3.60 13.15
CA PRO A 76 7.12 4.44 12.53
C PRO A 76 7.61 3.93 11.17
N GLU A 77 7.84 2.62 11.03
CA GLU A 77 8.27 2.03 9.75
C GLU A 77 7.19 2.22 8.70
N VAL A 78 5.91 1.95 9.03
CA VAL A 78 4.79 2.21 8.12
C VAL A 78 4.73 3.67 7.69
N VAL A 79 4.88 4.63 8.62
CA VAL A 79 4.94 6.07 8.24
C VAL A 79 6.07 6.30 7.25
N ASN A 80 7.26 5.80 7.58
CA ASN A 80 8.46 6.06 6.78
C ASN A 80 8.29 5.46 5.38
N TRP A 81 7.68 4.28 5.28
CA TRP A 81 7.36 3.64 4.01
C TRP A 81 6.44 4.52 3.18
N LEU A 82 5.34 4.95 3.80
CA LEU A 82 4.32 5.77 3.15
C LEU A 82 4.85 7.16 2.77
N ARG A 83 5.98 7.62 3.34
CA ARG A 83 6.65 8.86 2.92
C ARG A 83 7.58 8.64 1.73
N THR A 84 8.30 7.53 1.72
CA THR A 84 9.33 7.25 0.72
C THR A 84 8.73 6.64 -0.55
N TYR A 85 7.78 5.73 -0.41
CA TYR A 85 7.31 4.89 -1.52
C TYR A 85 5.85 5.12 -1.86
N THR A 86 5.50 4.82 -3.10
CA THR A 86 4.13 4.77 -3.59
C THR A 86 3.94 3.58 -4.51
N ILE A 87 2.70 3.10 -4.59
CA ILE A 87 2.31 2.08 -5.55
C ILE A 87 1.41 2.72 -6.59
N HIS A 88 1.72 2.47 -7.87
CA HIS A 88 0.86 2.82 -9.00
C HIS A 88 0.26 1.53 -9.56
N VAL A 89 -1.06 1.54 -9.78
CA VAL A 89 -1.79 0.45 -10.41
C VAL A 89 -2.49 1.00 -11.65
N GLY A 90 -2.13 0.49 -12.81
CA GLY A 90 -2.75 0.90 -14.07
C GLY A 90 -1.75 1.18 -15.18
N GLU A 91 -2.21 1.90 -16.20
CA GLU A 91 -1.44 2.13 -17.42
C GLU A 91 -0.38 3.23 -17.27
N SER A 92 0.55 3.28 -18.22
CA SER A 92 1.56 4.34 -18.32
C SER A 92 0.90 5.69 -18.63
N PRO A 93 1.41 6.80 -18.09
CA PRO A 93 2.58 6.89 -17.21
C PRO A 93 2.25 6.81 -15.71
N ALA A 94 3.22 6.33 -14.94
CA ALA A 94 3.18 6.38 -13.48
C ALA A 94 3.54 7.79 -13.01
N GLN A 95 2.57 8.49 -12.42
CA GLN A 95 2.76 9.85 -11.91
C GLN A 95 3.14 9.85 -10.44
N GLY A 96 3.89 10.87 -10.01
CA GLY A 96 4.26 11.04 -8.62
C GLY A 96 5.43 10.15 -8.18
N MET A 97 6.19 9.61 -9.14
CA MET A 97 7.36 8.78 -8.90
C MET A 97 8.61 9.40 -9.53
N VAL A 98 9.78 9.15 -8.93
CA VAL A 98 11.08 9.57 -9.48
C VAL A 98 11.97 8.39 -9.87
N GLU A 99 11.74 7.23 -9.26
CA GLU A 99 12.45 5.99 -9.56
C GLU A 99 11.52 4.78 -9.43
N PHE A 100 11.78 3.72 -10.21
CA PHE A 100 11.10 2.43 -10.08
C PHE A 100 11.95 1.50 -9.21
N GLU A 101 11.34 0.90 -8.19
CA GLU A 101 11.93 -0.16 -7.39
C GLU A 101 11.55 -1.53 -7.96
N GLU A 102 10.26 -1.69 -8.27
CA GLU A 102 9.72 -2.94 -8.80
C GLU A 102 8.55 -2.67 -9.76
N VAL A 103 8.50 -3.44 -10.86
CA VAL A 103 7.48 -3.31 -11.90
C VAL A 103 7.01 -4.70 -12.31
N LEU A 104 5.73 -4.98 -12.12
CA LEU A 104 5.15 -6.30 -12.42
C LEU A 104 3.78 -6.19 -13.09
N SER A 105 3.31 -7.27 -13.72
CA SER A 105 1.95 -7.36 -14.27
C SER A 105 1.12 -8.36 -13.46
N TYR A 106 -0.04 -7.91 -12.98
CA TYR A 106 -1.03 -8.77 -12.36
C TYR A 106 -2.31 -8.79 -13.19
N ARG A 107 -2.56 -9.94 -13.83
CA ARG A 107 -3.69 -10.18 -14.74
C ARG A 107 -3.78 -9.11 -15.82
N GLY A 108 -2.64 -8.79 -16.44
CA GLY A 108 -2.50 -7.76 -17.47
C GLY A 108 -2.61 -6.31 -16.98
N ILE A 109 -2.57 -6.08 -15.66
CA ILE A 109 -2.54 -4.72 -15.08
C ILE A 109 -1.17 -4.50 -14.44
N PRO A 110 -0.44 -3.44 -14.84
CA PRO A 110 0.80 -3.06 -14.19
C PRO A 110 0.57 -2.68 -12.72
N VAL A 111 1.39 -3.22 -11.83
CA VAL A 111 1.54 -2.78 -10.44
C VAL A 111 2.99 -2.39 -10.26
N ILE A 112 3.21 -1.17 -9.78
CA ILE A 112 4.53 -0.54 -9.80
C ILE A 112 4.80 0.02 -8.42
N LEU A 113 5.93 -0.36 -7.84
CA LEU A 113 6.49 0.26 -6.65
C LEU A 113 7.59 1.24 -7.09
N GLY A 114 7.55 2.44 -6.54
CA GLY A 114 8.55 3.45 -6.83
C GLY A 114 8.72 4.48 -5.72
N GLU A 115 9.87 5.15 -5.72
CA GLU A 115 10.14 6.27 -4.82
C GLU A 115 9.25 7.47 -5.19
N LYS A 116 8.60 8.05 -4.20
CA LYS A 116 7.73 9.22 -4.34
C LYS A 116 8.52 10.44 -4.79
N GLY A 117 7.93 11.19 -5.71
CA GLY A 117 8.39 12.54 -6.01
C GLY A 117 7.44 13.27 -6.95
N ARG A 118 7.96 14.25 -7.68
CA ARG A 118 7.18 15.08 -8.61
C ARG A 118 7.39 14.70 -10.08
N GLY A 119 7.97 13.53 -10.32
CA GLY A 119 8.25 13.01 -11.65
C GLY A 119 7.07 12.25 -12.23
N THR A 120 7.26 11.90 -13.51
CA THR A 120 6.37 11.01 -14.26
C THR A 120 7.29 10.02 -14.97
N LEU A 121 7.07 8.74 -14.73
CA LEU A 121 7.86 7.67 -15.32
C LEU A 121 7.03 6.93 -16.37
N GLU A 122 7.64 6.72 -17.53
CA GLU A 122 7.07 5.93 -18.63
C GLU A 122 7.56 4.49 -18.52
N PHE A 123 6.69 3.54 -18.85
CA PHE A 123 7.03 2.12 -18.90
C PHE A 123 6.26 1.42 -20.02
N ASP A 124 6.79 0.30 -20.51
CA ASP A 124 6.12 -0.52 -21.50
C ASP A 124 5.39 -1.68 -20.80
N ALA A 125 4.06 -1.57 -20.73
CA ALA A 125 3.21 -2.60 -20.12
C ALA A 125 3.28 -3.96 -20.85
N GLY A 126 3.71 -3.99 -22.12
CA GLY A 126 3.76 -5.20 -22.94
C GLY A 126 4.93 -6.14 -22.63
N VAL A 127 5.88 -5.71 -21.79
CA VAL A 127 7.09 -6.47 -21.44
C VAL A 127 7.20 -6.81 -19.96
N LEU A 128 6.15 -6.53 -19.18
CA LEU A 128 6.14 -6.80 -17.75
C LEU A 128 5.97 -8.28 -17.45
N ASP A 129 6.66 -8.75 -16.42
CA ASP A 129 6.53 -10.12 -15.95
C ASP A 129 5.14 -10.33 -15.32
N GLU A 130 4.41 -11.31 -15.86
CA GLU A 130 3.07 -11.66 -15.40
C GLU A 130 3.16 -12.61 -14.21
N ILE A 131 2.70 -12.14 -13.06
CA ILE A 131 2.85 -12.85 -11.79
C ILE A 131 1.60 -13.64 -11.38
N THR A 132 0.52 -13.63 -12.17
CA THR A 132 -0.76 -14.28 -11.80
C THR A 132 -0.63 -15.72 -11.30
N ASP A 133 0.29 -16.50 -11.88
CA ASP A 133 0.46 -17.93 -11.54
C ASP A 133 1.30 -18.17 -10.27
N TYR A 134 2.07 -17.18 -9.82
CA TYR A 134 2.93 -17.28 -8.64
C TYR A 134 2.22 -16.84 -7.35
N TYR A 135 1.14 -16.06 -7.48
CA TYR A 135 0.32 -15.63 -6.37
C TYR A 135 -0.83 -16.60 -6.14
N GLU A 136 -0.55 -17.68 -5.40
CA GLU A 136 -1.61 -18.49 -4.78
C GLU A 136 -2.51 -17.55 -3.98
N HIS A 137 -3.76 -17.43 -4.42
CA HIS A 137 -4.65 -16.36 -4.01
C HIS A 137 -4.77 -16.20 -2.49
N HIS A 138 -4.18 -15.14 -1.94
CA HIS A 138 -4.57 -14.58 -0.64
C HIS A 138 -5.96 -13.93 -0.80
N HIS A 139 -6.99 -14.77 -0.90
CA HIS A 139 -8.38 -14.38 -0.75
C HIS A 139 -8.63 -14.04 0.71
N VAL A 140 -8.27 -12.83 1.10
CA VAL A 140 -8.60 -12.38 2.44
C VAL A 140 -9.97 -11.70 2.38
N ILE A 141 -11.01 -12.45 2.76
CA ILE A 141 -12.25 -11.83 3.23
C ILE A 141 -11.91 -11.25 4.60
N ARG A 142 -11.45 -10.00 4.64
CA ARG A 142 -11.18 -9.31 5.89
C ARG A 142 -12.49 -8.76 6.42
N ASN A 143 -12.87 -9.19 7.62
CA ASN A 143 -14.00 -8.62 8.32
C ASN A 143 -13.53 -7.31 8.97
N SER A 144 -13.95 -6.18 8.40
CA SER A 144 -13.63 -4.83 8.90
C SER A 144 -14.00 -4.65 10.39
N ALA A 145 -14.91 -5.46 10.93
CA ALA A 145 -15.28 -5.44 12.35
C ALA A 145 -14.16 -5.87 13.32
N ASN A 146 -13.08 -6.48 12.84
CA ASN A 146 -11.96 -6.94 13.67
C ASN A 146 -10.79 -5.95 13.72
N TYR A 147 -10.91 -4.80 13.05
CA TYR A 147 -9.85 -3.81 13.04
C TYR A 147 -9.95 -2.87 14.23
N GLU A 148 -8.79 -2.60 14.81
CA GLU A 148 -8.60 -1.56 15.82
C GLU A 148 -7.90 -0.37 15.17
N GLU A 149 -8.39 0.83 15.49
CA GLU A 149 -7.73 2.08 15.09
C GLU A 149 -6.39 2.21 15.82
N VAL A 150 -5.36 2.65 15.10
CA VAL A 150 -3.99 2.77 15.64
C VAL A 150 -3.69 4.20 16.02
N GLU A 151 -3.35 4.44 17.30
CA GLU A 151 -2.79 5.73 17.74
C GLU A 151 -1.32 5.86 17.25
N TRP A 152 -1.01 6.94 16.52
CA TRP A 152 0.32 7.18 15.94
C TRP A 152 1.32 7.74 16.96
N PRO A 153 2.63 7.42 16.85
CA PRO A 153 3.67 7.94 17.74
C PRO A 153 3.89 9.45 17.55
N GLU A 154 4.27 10.16 18.62
CA GLU A 154 4.64 11.57 18.53
C GLU A 154 5.92 11.75 17.69
N LYS A 155 5.95 12.84 16.92
CA LYS A 155 6.91 13.11 15.84
C LYS A 155 8.40 12.93 16.18
N ASP A 156 8.79 13.13 17.44
CA ASP A 156 10.19 13.06 17.85
C ASP A 156 10.70 11.60 18.01
N ASP A 157 9.79 10.62 18.07
CA ASP A 157 10.14 9.20 18.22
C ASP A 157 10.22 8.44 16.87
N ALA A 158 9.81 9.07 15.76
CA ALA A 158 9.73 8.42 14.44
C ALA A 158 10.96 8.66 13.54
N LEU A 159 11.99 9.38 14.03
CA LEU A 159 13.10 9.86 13.20
C LEU A 159 14.40 9.02 13.30
N ASP A 160 14.44 7.96 14.10
CA ASP A 160 15.65 7.14 14.32
C ASP A 160 15.47 5.64 14.03
N VAL A 161 14.45 5.24 13.25
CA VAL A 161 14.22 3.82 12.96
C VAL A 161 14.89 3.43 11.64
N GLU A 162 16.03 2.74 11.74
CA GLU A 162 16.66 2.05 10.62
C GLU A 162 15.74 0.93 10.11
N TYR A 163 15.51 0.90 8.80
CA TYR A 163 14.73 -0.12 8.13
C TYR A 163 15.47 -1.47 8.16
N PRO A 164 14.84 -2.58 8.61
CA PRO A 164 15.48 -3.89 8.59
C PRO A 164 15.56 -4.54 7.18
N GLY A 165 15.30 -3.81 6.10
CA GLY A 165 15.06 -4.38 4.76
C GLY A 165 16.04 -4.02 3.64
N VAL A 166 16.97 -3.08 3.83
CA VAL A 166 18.00 -2.84 2.79
C VAL A 166 19.14 -3.82 3.06
N ALA A 167 19.11 -4.98 2.39
CA ALA A 167 20.34 -5.73 2.21
C ALA A 167 21.28 -4.83 1.40
N ASP A 168 22.32 -4.31 2.04
CA ASP A 168 23.49 -3.80 1.33
C ASP A 168 24.06 -4.97 0.51
N ASP A 169 23.71 -5.04 -0.77
CA ASP A 169 24.45 -5.87 -1.71
C ASP A 169 25.86 -5.27 -1.87
N GLU A 170 26.86 -6.04 -1.43
CA GLU A 170 28.31 -5.74 -1.42
C GLU A 170 28.90 -5.30 -2.78
#